data_AF-A0A938BDM9-F1
#
_entry.id   AF-A0A938BDM9-F1
#
_cell.length_a   1.000
_cell.length_b   1.000
_cell.length_c   1.000
_cell.angle_alpha   90.00
_cell.angle_beta   90.00
_cell.angle_gamma   90.00
#
_symmetry.space_group_name_H-M   'P 1'
#
loop_
_entity.id
_entity.type
_entity.pdbx_description
1 polymer ?
#
loop_
_entity_poly.entity_id
_entity_poly.type
_entity_poly.pdbx_seq_one_letter_code
_entity_poly.pdbx_strand_id
1 'polypeptide(L)'
;MSSVKLLKDIPGFKIPSKRYYDDRDWAYEHLNDLAKEYPDLWVAVYKRKVVASGKNLAEVKKWGEEKAKDGQCFYLLAEGRIRWY
;
A
#
# COMPACT_ATOMS: atom_id res chain seq x y z
N MET A 1 25.60 -27.29 0.63
CA MET A 1 25.25 -26.31 1.67
C MET A 1 24.75 -25.06 0.99
N SER A 2 23.44 -24.93 0.82
CA SER A 2 22.82 -23.81 0.10
C SER A 2 22.98 -22.53 0.91
N SER A 3 23.73 -21.57 0.35
CA SER A 3 23.97 -20.26 0.93
C SER A 3 22.65 -19.49 0.99
N VAL A 4 22.05 -19.39 2.18
CA VAL A 4 20.90 -18.51 2.42
C VAL A 4 21.44 -17.09 2.46
N LYS A 5 21.45 -16.41 1.30
CA LYS A 5 21.71 -14.96 1.26
C LYS A 5 20.65 -14.28 2.11
N LEU A 6 21.09 -13.57 3.15
CA LEU A 6 20.22 -12.73 3.94
C LEU A 6 19.64 -11.64 3.02
N LEU A 7 18.35 -11.35 3.13
CA LEU A 7 17.65 -10.33 2.33
C LEU A 7 18.30 -8.93 2.40
N LYS A 8 19.20 -8.72 3.36
CA LYS A 8 20.00 -7.50 3.53
C LYS A 8 21.06 -7.29 2.45
N ASP A 9 21.51 -8.36 1.78
CA ASP A 9 22.59 -8.33 0.78
C ASP A 9 22.10 -8.10 -0.66
N ILE A 10 20.80 -7.88 -0.88
CA ILE A 10 20.26 -7.57 -2.20
C ILE A 10 20.36 -6.05 -2.42
N PRO A 11 21.23 -5.56 -3.32
CA PRO A 11 21.31 -4.15 -3.63
C PRO A 11 19.97 -3.66 -4.18
N GLY A 12 19.36 -2.69 -3.49
CA GLY A 12 18.03 -2.16 -3.81
C GLY A 12 16.87 -2.66 -2.95
N PHE A 13 17.10 -3.62 -2.04
CA PHE A 13 16.06 -4.04 -1.09
C PHE A 13 15.94 -3.05 0.08
N LYS A 14 15.05 -2.07 -0.07
CA LYS A 14 14.72 -1.14 1.01
C LYS A 14 13.74 -1.83 1.96
N ILE A 15 14.21 -2.16 3.16
CA ILE A 15 13.35 -2.76 4.19
C ILE A 15 12.20 -1.77 4.46
N PRO A 16 10.93 -2.21 4.35
CA PRO A 16 9.81 -1.34 4.66
C PRO A 16 9.93 -0.88 6.12
N SER A 17 9.74 0.42 6.38
CA SER A 17 9.76 0.90 7.76
C SER A 17 8.61 0.29 8.56
N LYS A 18 8.72 0.30 9.89
CA LYS A 18 7.63 -0.12 10.78
C LYS A 18 6.31 0.58 10.45
N ARG A 19 6.37 1.82 9.97
CA ARG A 19 5.21 2.62 9.53
C ARG A 19 4.50 2.00 8.33
N TYR A 20 5.25 1.46 7.37
CA TYR A 20 4.64 0.82 6.20
C TYR A 20 3.75 -0.36 6.60
N TYR A 21 4.21 -1.16 7.57
CA TYR A 21 3.41 -2.27 8.11
C TYR A 21 2.20 -1.75 8.89
N ASP A 22 2.35 -0.68 9.65
CA ASP A 22 1.26 -0.05 10.39
C ASP A 22 0.18 0.54 9.46
N ASP A 23 0.58 1.20 8.37
CA ASP A 23 -0.31 1.72 7.32
C ASP A 23 -1.01 0.58 6.56
N ARG A 24 -0.30 -0.53 6.33
CA ARG A 24 -0.84 -1.75 5.73
C ARG A 24 -1.93 -2.37 6.60
N ASP A 25 -1.64 -2.62 7.87
CA ASP A 25 -2.58 -3.26 8.79
C ASP A 25 -3.84 -2.39 8.94
N TRP A 26 -3.69 -1.08 9.10
CA TRP A 26 -4.82 -0.14 9.11
C TRP A 26 -5.65 -0.21 7.83
N ALA A 27 -5.00 -0.25 6.66
CA ALA A 27 -5.72 -0.32 5.38
C ALA A 27 -6.52 -1.62 5.21
N TYR A 28 -6.03 -2.74 5.75
CA TYR A 28 -6.77 -4.01 5.75
C TYR A 28 -7.93 -4.01 6.74
N GLU A 29 -7.74 -3.46 7.94
CA GLU A 29 -8.81 -3.31 8.93
C GLU A 29 -9.97 -2.44 8.39
N HIS A 30 -9.63 -1.41 7.63
CA HIS A 30 -10.59 -0.49 7.03
C HIS A 30 -10.94 -0.81 5.56
N LEU A 31 -10.53 -1.97 5.04
CA LEU A 31 -10.70 -2.31 3.62
C LEU A 31 -12.17 -2.27 3.19
N ASN A 32 -13.07 -2.72 4.05
CA ASN A 32 -14.49 -2.80 3.73
C ASN A 32 -15.14 -1.40 3.64
N ASP A 33 -14.68 -0.45 4.46
CA ASP A 33 -15.12 0.94 4.38
C ASP A 33 -14.48 1.66 3.19
N LEU A 34 -13.18 1.42 2.95
CA LEU A 34 -12.47 1.92 1.77
C LEU A 34 -13.10 1.41 0.46
N ALA A 35 -13.57 0.17 0.42
CA ALA A 35 -14.24 -0.40 -0.73
C ALA A 35 -15.64 0.17 -0.96
N LYS A 36 -16.30 0.70 0.08
CA LYS A 36 -17.56 1.45 -0.07
C LYS A 36 -17.33 2.87 -0.55
N GLU A 37 -16.31 3.56 -0.03
CA GLU A 37 -16.00 4.94 -0.40
C GLU A 37 -15.25 5.05 -1.74
N TYR A 38 -14.38 4.09 -2.04
CA TYR A 38 -13.52 4.05 -3.23
C TYR A 38 -13.67 2.73 -4.01
N PRO A 39 -14.86 2.35 -4.47
CA PRO A 39 -15.12 1.06 -5.10
C PRO A 39 -14.30 0.87 -6.39
N ASP A 40 -13.57 -0.24 -6.48
CA ASP A 40 -12.73 -0.60 -7.64
C ASP A 40 -11.67 0.48 -7.96
N LEU A 41 -11.21 1.22 -6.95
CA LEU A 41 -10.15 2.21 -7.07
C LEU A 41 -8.89 1.78 -6.32
N TRP A 42 -7.73 2.13 -6.86
CA TRP A 42 -6.49 2.13 -6.12
C TRP A 42 -6.52 3.23 -5.08
N VAL A 43 -6.07 2.91 -3.87
CA VAL A 43 -6.02 3.80 -2.73
C VAL A 43 -4.59 3.81 -2.21
N ALA A 44 -4.00 5.01 -2.10
CA ALA A 44 -2.73 5.23 -1.43
C ALA A 44 -2.98 5.64 0.02
N VAL A 45 -2.41 4.88 0.95
CA VAL A 45 -2.47 5.11 2.39
C VAL A 45 -1.10 5.54 2.89
N TYR A 46 -1.08 6.61 3.67
CA TYR A 46 0.11 7.12 4.34
C TYR A 46 -0.27 7.74 5.68
N LYS A 47 0.39 7.31 6.77
CA LYS A 47 0.06 7.71 8.14
C LYS A 47 -1.40 7.37 8.53
N ARG A 48 -1.88 6.18 8.17
CA ARG A 48 -3.26 5.70 8.40
C ARG A 48 -4.32 6.62 7.80
N LYS A 49 -4.00 7.24 6.67
CA LYS A 49 -4.91 8.15 5.95
C LYS A 49 -4.80 7.92 4.46
N VAL A 50 -5.94 7.99 3.78
CA VAL A 50 -6.00 8.01 2.33
C VAL A 50 -5.43 9.34 1.83
N VAL A 51 -4.33 9.28 1.08
CA VAL A 51 -3.67 10.46 0.50
C VAL A 51 -3.97 10.62 -0.99
N ALA A 52 -4.29 9.53 -1.69
CA ALA A 52 -4.71 9.55 -3.09
C ALA A 52 -5.61 8.35 -3.39
N SER A 53 -6.50 8.49 -4.37
CA SER A 53 -7.26 7.38 -4.92
C SER A 53 -7.51 7.57 -6.42
N GLY A 54 -7.70 6.48 -7.17
CA GLY A 54 -7.90 6.54 -8.61
C GLY A 54 -7.91 5.18 -9.29
N LYS A 55 -8.37 5.12 -10.54
CA LYS A 55 -8.42 3.86 -11.32
C LYS A 55 -7.03 3.38 -11.77
N ASN A 56 -6.06 4.28 -11.80
CA ASN A 56 -4.74 4.04 -12.35
C ASN A 56 -3.69 4.03 -11.24
N LEU A 57 -3.08 2.86 -11.01
CA LEU A 57 -2.01 2.71 -10.02
C LEU A 57 -0.84 3.66 -10.26
N ALA A 58 -0.46 3.91 -11.52
CA ALA A 58 0.69 4.77 -11.84
C ALA A 58 0.45 6.21 -11.39
N GLU A 59 -0.77 6.71 -11.57
CA GLU A 59 -1.16 8.05 -11.11
C GLU A 59 -1.22 8.08 -9.59
N VAL A 60 -1.91 7.12 -8.97
CA VAL A 60 -2.04 7.03 -7.51
C VAL A 60 -0.67 6.93 -6.83
N LYS A 61 0.28 6.22 -7.46
CA LYS A 61 1.67 6.15 -7.01
C LYS A 61 2.35 7.52 -7.08
N LYS A 62 2.24 8.23 -8.20
CA LYS A 62 2.80 9.58 -8.36
C LYS A 62 2.25 10.55 -7.30
N TRP A 63 0.93 10.56 -7.10
CA TRP A 63 0.28 11.40 -6.09
C TRP A 63 0.63 10.99 -4.65
N GLY A 64 0.77 9.69 -4.41
CA GLY A 64 1.21 9.13 -3.13
C GLY A 64 2.64 9.55 -2.80
N GLU A 65 3.56 9.40 -3.76
CA GLU A 65 4.97 9.80 -3.62
C GLU A 65 5.13 11.32 -3.43
N GLU A 66 4.31 12.14 -4.10
CA GLU A 66 4.32 13.60 -3.91
C GLU A 66 3.88 14.00 -2.50
N LYS A 67 2.91 13.27 -1.92
CA LYS A 67 2.38 13.56 -0.57
C LYS A 67 3.18 12.88 0.54
N ALA A 68 3.88 11.78 0.24
CA ALA A 68 4.69 11.05 1.21
C ALA A 68 6.09 11.61 1.30
N LYS A 69 6.33 12.40 2.36
CA LYS A 69 7.65 12.96 2.69
C LYS A 69 8.77 11.91 2.86
N ASP A 70 8.43 10.65 3.16
CA ASP A 70 9.36 9.53 3.34
C ASP A 70 9.40 8.55 2.14
N GLY A 71 8.55 8.76 1.12
CA GLY A 71 8.47 7.88 -0.05
C GLY A 71 7.96 6.45 0.22
N GLN A 72 7.35 6.21 1.38
CA GLN A 72 6.77 4.91 1.75
C GLN A 72 5.26 5.05 1.95
N CYS A 73 4.51 4.91 0.86
CA CYS A 73 3.06 4.71 0.88
C CYS A 73 2.72 3.23 0.77
N PHE A 74 1.65 2.83 1.45
CA PHE A 74 0.99 1.56 1.16
C PHE A 74 -0.05 1.78 0.06
N TYR A 75 -0.09 0.91 -0.94
CA TYR A 75 -1.05 0.97 -2.03
C TYR A 75 -1.91 -0.29 -2.00
N LEU A 76 -3.22 -0.12 -1.99
CA LEU A 76 -4.16 -1.22 -2.09
C LEU A 76 -5.20 -0.94 -3.17
N LEU A 77 -5.73 -2.00 -3.75
CA LEU A 77 -6.94 -1.93 -4.54
C LEU A 77 -8.12 -2.13 -3.58
N ALA A 78 -9.03 -1.17 -3.53
CA ALA A 78 -10.25 -1.28 -2.75
C ALA A 78 -11.27 -2.13 -3.54
N GLU A 79 -11.00 -3.44 -3.61
CA GLU A 79 -11.87 -4.38 -4.30
C GLU A 79 -13.19 -4.52 -3.55
N GLY A 80 -14.26 -3.94 -4.11
CA GLY A 80 -15.63 -4.03 -3.58
C GLY A 80 -16.29 -5.40 -3.77
N ARG A 81 -15.53 -6.43 -4.16
CA ARG A 81 -16.07 -7.76 -4.44
C ARG A 81 -15.71 -8.72 -3.32
N ILE A 82 -16.64 -8.91 -2.40
CA ILE A 82 -16.71 -10.17 -1.64
C ILE A 82 -16.96 -11.26 -2.68
N ARG A 83 -15.90 -11.99 -3.05
CA ARG A 83 -16.00 -13.16 -3.94
C ARG A 83 -16.42 -14.33 -3.06
N TRP A 84 -17.71 -14.62 -3.02
CA TRP A 84 -18.23 -15.88 -2.48
C TRP A 84 -17.83 -17.00 -3.45
N TYR A 85 -17.05 -17.98 -2.97
CA TYR A 85 -16.80 -19.25 -3.65
C TYR A 85 -17.68 -20.33 -3.00
#